data_AF-A0A3S1HMN8-F1
#
_entry.id   AF-A0A3S1HMN8-F1
#
_cell.length_a   1.000
_cell.length_b   1.000
_cell.length_c   1.000
_cell.angle_alpha   90.00
_cell.angle_beta   90.00
_cell.angle_gamma   90.00
#
_symmetry.space_group_name_H-M   'P 1'
#
loop_
_entity.id
_entity.type
_entity.pdbx_description
1 polymer ?
#
loop_
_entity_poly.entity_id
_entity_poly.type
_entity_poly.pdbx_seq_one_letter_code
_entity_poly.pdbx_strand_id
1 'polypeptide(L)'
;MAHAKLFIGRRVREQREASKATQAAFAERLGISTSYLNQIENNQRPVSAAVLLALAEKFQVDIASIGGSDGDRLLSALREALADPVSGGSSPSLQELKLVAQNAPSFAHALIACHQAYRRNSEQLASFDDQLIRTNALSEPTPYEEVRDFFHFVDNYIDELDRAAEHLAQALGLTDRDVGTALVDHLEQHHHVRIARAGTGEGVIRRFDASARVLYLNAYSPASTRSFQMAFQIGALEQRAEIDAIIERARFRTAEAAEICRIGLQNYFAGALMLPYRSFLVAAKELRHDLHLLAVRFGASLEQVAHRLSTLQRSGLKGVPVFFARIDRAGNITKRHSASKLQFARYGAACPLWNAHQAFEAPGRMICQLAETPDGVRYLSIATEVAKGEGGFASPHRRYAIALGCEISYAGDFVYAARL
;
A
#
# COMPACT_ATOMS: atom_id res chain seq x y z
N MET A 1 5.61 -27.44 38.00
CA MET A 1 4.90 -26.64 36.99
C MET A 1 4.22 -27.61 36.03
N ALA A 2 2.92 -27.54 35.83
CA ALA A 2 2.23 -28.46 34.93
C ALA A 2 2.56 -28.08 33.47
N HIS A 3 3.22 -28.98 32.73
CA HIS A 3 3.48 -28.79 31.30
C HIS A 3 2.16 -28.60 30.54
N ALA A 4 2.08 -27.57 29.70
CA ALA A 4 0.90 -27.29 28.89
C ALA A 4 0.59 -28.49 27.97
N LYS A 5 -0.67 -28.94 27.99
CA LYS A 5 -1.15 -30.02 27.12
C LYS A 5 -1.16 -29.53 25.67
N LEU A 6 -0.45 -30.22 24.78
CA LEU A 6 -0.30 -29.82 23.39
C LEU A 6 -1.31 -30.54 22.48
N PHE A 7 -2.24 -29.79 21.89
CA PHE A 7 -3.25 -30.29 20.95
C PHE A 7 -2.90 -29.83 19.53
N ILE A 8 -2.36 -30.74 18.72
CA ILE A 8 -1.80 -30.45 17.38
C ILE A 8 -2.35 -31.40 16.31
N GLY A 9 -3.55 -31.94 16.51
CA GLY A 9 -4.16 -32.99 15.69
C GLY A 9 -4.21 -32.67 14.20
N ARG A 10 -4.53 -31.42 13.84
CA ARG A 10 -4.51 -30.97 12.44
C ARG A 10 -3.14 -31.11 11.79
N ARG A 11 -2.06 -30.69 12.46
CA ARG A 11 -0.70 -30.80 11.92
C ARG A 11 -0.22 -32.24 11.84
N VAL A 12 -0.64 -33.10 12.78
CA VAL A 12 -0.40 -34.55 12.72
C VAL A 12 -1.10 -35.15 11.49
N ARG A 13 -2.35 -34.73 11.23
CA ARG A 13 -3.11 -35.15 10.05
C ARG A 13 -2.50 -34.64 8.74
N GLU A 14 -2.11 -33.37 8.67
CA GLU A 14 -1.45 -32.78 7.50
C GLU A 14 -0.13 -33.51 7.21
N GLN A 15 0.65 -33.86 8.23
CA GLN A 15 1.88 -34.64 8.06
C GLN A 15 1.59 -36.07 7.56
N ARG A 16 0.53 -36.70 8.08
CA ARG A 16 0.10 -38.01 7.58
C ARG A 16 -0.29 -37.95 6.11
N GLU A 17 -1.10 -36.97 5.73
CA GLU A 17 -1.58 -36.78 4.36
C GLU A 17 -0.41 -36.45 3.42
N ALA A 18 0.54 -35.59 3.84
CA ALA A 18 1.76 -35.29 3.10
C ALA A 18 2.64 -36.54 2.89
N SER A 19 2.68 -37.44 3.87
CA SER A 19 3.38 -38.73 3.77
C SER A 19 2.61 -39.81 2.98
N LYS A 20 1.42 -39.49 2.46
CA LYS A 20 0.51 -40.40 1.73
C LYS A 20 0.20 -41.69 2.49
N ALA A 21 0.20 -41.65 3.83
CA ALA A 21 -0.04 -42.80 4.67
C ALA A 21 -1.51 -42.91 5.12
N THR A 22 -2.03 -44.13 5.21
CA THR A 22 -3.30 -44.41 5.89
C THR A 22 -3.14 -44.19 7.40
N GLN A 23 -4.23 -43.92 8.13
CA GLN A 23 -4.16 -43.79 9.60
C GLN A 23 -3.56 -45.04 10.26
N ALA A 24 -3.82 -46.23 9.72
CA ALA A 24 -3.25 -47.48 10.22
C ALA A 24 -1.71 -47.52 10.08
N ALA A 25 -1.22 -47.28 8.87
CA ALA A 25 0.22 -47.29 8.58
C ALA A 25 0.97 -46.17 9.32
N PHE A 26 0.33 -45.01 9.49
CA PHE A 26 0.92 -43.87 10.21
C PHE A 26 1.01 -44.12 11.71
N ALA A 27 -0.03 -44.72 12.31
CA ALA A 27 -0.03 -45.07 13.73
C ALA A 27 1.03 -46.14 14.05
N GLU A 28 1.15 -47.16 13.19
CA GLU A 28 2.18 -48.20 13.31
C GLU A 28 3.59 -47.60 13.26
N ARG A 29 3.85 -46.70 12.31
CA ARG A 29 5.14 -45.99 12.21
C ARG A 29 5.43 -45.14 13.45
N LEU A 30 4.41 -44.57 14.09
CA LEU A 30 4.55 -43.81 15.34
C LEU A 30 4.58 -44.68 16.60
N GLY A 31 4.38 -46.01 16.48
CA GLY A 31 4.37 -46.93 17.62
C GLY A 31 3.15 -46.76 18.53
N ILE A 32 2.03 -46.28 17.99
CA ILE A 32 0.77 -46.06 18.72
C ILE A 32 -0.40 -46.80 18.06
N SER A 33 -1.50 -46.97 18.80
CA SER A 33 -2.71 -47.56 18.23
C SER A 33 -3.41 -46.60 17.25
N THR A 34 -4.08 -47.16 16.25
CA THR A 34 -4.87 -46.41 15.27
C THR A 34 -5.97 -45.57 15.93
N SER A 35 -6.62 -46.12 16.95
CA SER A 35 -7.61 -45.41 17.76
C SER A 35 -6.99 -44.22 18.50
N TYR A 36 -5.78 -44.38 19.05
CA TYR A 36 -5.10 -43.28 19.74
C TYR A 36 -4.64 -42.19 18.77
N LEU A 37 -4.15 -42.56 17.58
CA LEU A 37 -3.87 -41.59 16.50
C LEU A 37 -5.14 -40.82 16.08
N ASN A 38 -6.27 -41.50 15.93
CA ASN A 38 -7.53 -40.86 15.58
C ASN A 38 -7.99 -39.85 16.66
N GLN A 39 -7.82 -40.19 17.93
CA GLN A 39 -8.09 -39.26 19.04
C GLN A 39 -7.14 -38.05 19.02
N ILE A 40 -5.87 -38.25 18.64
CA ILE A 40 -4.91 -37.15 18.48
C ILE A 40 -5.28 -36.26 17.29
N GLU A 41 -5.54 -36.83 16.10
CA GLU A 41 -5.88 -36.08 14.87
C GLU A 41 -7.13 -35.22 15.04
N ASN A 42 -8.08 -35.65 15.87
CA ASN A 42 -9.30 -34.92 16.20
C ASN A 42 -9.20 -34.11 17.51
N ASN A 43 -7.99 -33.93 18.06
CA ASN A 43 -7.74 -33.20 19.32
C ASN A 43 -8.53 -33.71 20.55
N GLN A 44 -9.02 -34.95 20.54
CA GLN A 44 -9.67 -35.58 21.69
C GLN A 44 -8.67 -35.97 22.78
N ARG A 45 -7.39 -36.17 22.41
CA ARG A 45 -6.28 -36.34 23.35
C ARG A 45 -5.09 -35.46 22.99
N PRO A 46 -4.41 -34.87 23.99
CA PRO A 46 -3.18 -34.15 23.76
C PRO A 46 -2.08 -35.13 23.33
N VAL A 47 -1.13 -34.62 22.56
CA VAL A 47 0.02 -35.40 22.08
C VAL A 47 1.01 -35.58 23.23
N SER A 48 1.43 -36.82 23.47
CA SER A 48 2.44 -37.13 24.47
C SER A 48 3.84 -36.77 23.98
N ALA A 49 4.78 -36.55 24.91
CA ALA A 49 6.18 -36.27 24.56
C ALA A 49 6.80 -37.38 23.70
N ALA A 50 6.45 -38.65 23.95
CA ALA A 50 6.90 -39.79 23.16
C ALA A 50 6.43 -39.71 21.70
N VAL A 51 5.18 -39.28 21.45
CA VAL A 51 4.65 -39.13 20.09
C VAL A 51 5.28 -37.93 19.37
N LEU A 52 5.56 -36.83 20.08
CA LEU A 52 6.27 -35.68 19.51
C LEU A 52 7.69 -36.02 19.06
N LEU A 53 8.42 -36.77 19.89
CA LEU A 53 9.75 -37.27 19.53
C LEU A 53 9.69 -38.20 18.31
N ALA A 54 8.71 -39.12 18.29
CA ALA A 54 8.51 -40.01 17.13
C ALA A 54 8.17 -39.24 15.84
N LEU A 55 7.40 -38.16 15.93
CA LEU A 55 7.10 -37.28 14.78
C LEU A 55 8.35 -36.54 14.29
N ALA A 56 9.17 -36.00 15.20
CA ALA A 56 10.39 -35.30 14.83
C ALA A 56 11.44 -36.24 14.23
N GLU A 57 11.67 -37.41 14.83
CA GLU A 57 12.69 -38.37 14.37
C GLU A 57 12.31 -39.03 13.04
N LYS A 58 11.05 -39.47 12.89
CA LYS A 58 10.64 -40.30 11.75
C LYS A 58 10.10 -39.50 10.56
N PHE A 59 9.73 -38.25 10.79
CA PHE A 59 9.11 -37.39 9.78
C PHE A 59 9.76 -36.00 9.66
N GLN A 60 10.88 -35.77 10.37
CA GLN A 60 11.65 -34.50 10.34
C GLN A 60 10.79 -33.25 10.57
N VAL A 61 9.79 -33.35 11.44
CA VAL A 61 8.93 -32.21 11.77
C VAL A 61 9.66 -31.29 12.74
N ASP A 62 9.84 -30.03 12.38
CA ASP A 62 10.37 -29.01 13.28
C ASP A 62 9.37 -28.72 14.42
N ILE A 63 9.69 -29.19 15.64
CA ILE A 63 8.86 -29.03 16.83
C ILE A 63 8.68 -27.54 17.19
N ALA A 64 9.64 -26.66 16.86
CA ALA A 64 9.53 -25.23 17.13
C ALA A 64 8.43 -24.57 16.26
N SER A 65 8.27 -25.03 15.01
CA SER A 65 7.18 -24.59 14.12
C SER A 65 5.79 -24.98 14.63
N ILE A 66 5.69 -26.04 15.45
CA ILE A 66 4.44 -26.61 15.95
C ILE A 66 3.77 -25.70 17.00
N GLY A 67 4.53 -24.79 17.62
CA GLY A 67 4.20 -24.22 18.93
C GLY A 67 3.41 -22.90 19.03
N GLY A 68 3.24 -22.02 18.03
CA GLY A 68 2.56 -20.76 18.38
C GLY A 68 2.39 -19.55 17.46
N SER A 69 2.45 -19.63 16.12
CA SER A 69 2.23 -18.41 15.30
C SER A 69 0.81 -18.22 14.77
N ASP A 70 0.14 -19.30 14.38
CA ASP A 70 -1.12 -19.21 13.62
C ASP A 70 -2.36 -19.17 14.52
N GLY A 71 -2.29 -19.82 15.68
CA GLY A 71 -3.39 -19.88 16.65
C GLY A 71 -3.67 -18.52 17.31
N ASP A 72 -2.62 -17.73 17.58
CA ASP A 72 -2.77 -16.41 18.23
C ASP A 72 -3.38 -15.37 17.28
N ARG A 73 -3.08 -15.46 15.98
CA ARG A 73 -3.70 -14.61 14.95
C ARG A 73 -5.18 -14.93 14.77
N LEU A 74 -5.52 -16.22 14.70
CA LEU A 74 -6.91 -16.67 14.58
C LEU A 74 -7.73 -16.34 15.84
N LEU A 75 -7.12 -16.48 17.02
CA LEU A 75 -7.71 -16.09 18.29
C LEU A 75 -8.01 -14.58 18.34
N SER A 76 -7.08 -13.75 17.89
CA SER A 76 -7.28 -12.30 17.82
C SER A 76 -8.43 -11.93 16.89
N ALA A 77 -8.47 -12.52 15.69
CA ALA A 77 -9.53 -12.26 14.70
C ALA A 77 -10.91 -12.75 15.16
N LEU A 78 -10.98 -13.87 15.88
CA LEU A 78 -12.22 -14.35 16.52
C LEU A 78 -12.71 -13.40 17.61
N ARG A 79 -11.79 -12.91 18.45
CA ARG A 79 -12.12 -11.98 19.54
C ARG A 79 -12.67 -10.67 18.98
N GLU A 80 -12.08 -10.18 17.90
CA GLU A 80 -12.54 -8.98 17.19
C GLU A 80 -13.93 -9.18 16.59
N ALA A 81 -14.16 -10.28 15.87
CA ALA A 81 -15.46 -10.57 15.25
C ALA A 81 -16.60 -10.72 16.28
N LEU A 82 -16.30 -11.27 17.47
CA LEU A 82 -17.29 -11.51 18.53
C LEU A 82 -17.45 -10.37 19.52
N ALA A 83 -16.56 -9.37 19.53
CA ALA A 83 -16.71 -8.15 20.33
C ALA A 83 -17.79 -7.20 19.76
N ASP A 84 -18.29 -7.50 18.55
CA ASP A 84 -19.35 -6.74 17.89
C ASP A 84 -20.70 -6.86 18.61
N PRO A 85 -21.44 -5.75 18.86
CA PRO A 85 -22.77 -5.77 19.45
C PRO A 85 -23.79 -6.65 18.73
N VAL A 86 -23.61 -6.95 17.44
CA VAL A 86 -24.48 -7.85 16.67
C VAL A 86 -24.53 -9.27 17.27
N SER A 87 -23.51 -9.66 18.04
CA SER A 87 -23.43 -10.97 18.72
C SER A 87 -24.42 -11.11 19.89
N GLY A 88 -25.27 -10.11 20.14
CA GLY A 88 -26.32 -10.18 21.16
C GLY A 88 -25.78 -10.10 22.60
N GLY A 89 -24.60 -9.51 22.79
CA GLY A 89 -24.00 -9.26 24.11
C GLY A 89 -23.42 -10.49 24.81
N SER A 90 -23.48 -11.68 24.19
CA SER A 90 -22.84 -12.89 24.71
C SER A 90 -21.40 -12.95 24.20
N SER A 91 -20.44 -12.55 25.02
CA SER A 91 -19.00 -12.65 24.71
C SER A 91 -18.43 -13.96 25.27
N PRO A 92 -18.02 -14.92 24.42
CA PRO A 92 -17.34 -16.12 24.91
C PRO A 92 -16.05 -15.77 25.63
N SER A 93 -15.71 -16.52 26.66
CA SER A 93 -14.48 -16.36 27.42
C SER A 93 -13.25 -16.61 26.54
N LEU A 94 -12.11 -16.03 26.93
CA LEU A 94 -10.83 -16.26 26.24
C LEU A 94 -10.48 -17.75 26.14
N GLN A 95 -10.91 -18.56 27.11
CA GLN A 95 -10.69 -20.01 27.11
C GLN A 95 -11.51 -20.71 26.03
N GLU A 96 -12.77 -20.32 25.84
CA GLU A 96 -13.63 -20.86 24.78
C GLU A 96 -13.13 -20.46 23.39
N LEU A 97 -12.70 -19.21 23.22
CA LEU A 97 -12.13 -18.76 21.94
C LEU A 97 -10.84 -19.51 21.59
N LYS A 98 -9.99 -19.80 22.58
CA LYS A 98 -8.79 -20.64 22.39
C LYS A 98 -9.16 -22.07 21.97
N LEU A 99 -10.19 -22.66 22.58
CA LEU A 99 -10.69 -23.98 22.20
C LEU A 99 -11.21 -23.99 20.75
N VAL A 100 -11.94 -22.96 20.32
CA VAL A 100 -12.43 -22.86 18.94
C VAL A 100 -11.28 -22.67 17.95
N ALA A 101 -10.32 -21.78 18.24
CA ALA A 101 -9.16 -21.56 17.37
C ALA A 101 -8.29 -22.82 17.21
N GLN A 102 -8.17 -23.63 18.26
CA GLN A 102 -7.35 -24.85 18.26
C GLN A 102 -8.07 -26.07 17.67
N ASN A 103 -9.38 -26.21 17.91
CA ASN A 103 -10.11 -27.43 17.57
C ASN A 103 -11.03 -27.30 16.35
N ALA A 104 -11.46 -26.08 16.00
CA ALA A 104 -12.37 -25.82 14.89
C ALA A 104 -11.93 -24.60 14.05
N PRO A 105 -10.69 -24.58 13.50
CA PRO A 105 -10.17 -23.41 12.80
C PRO A 105 -10.96 -23.09 11.52
N SER A 106 -11.47 -24.07 10.77
CA SER A 106 -12.28 -23.81 9.57
C SER A 106 -13.59 -23.09 9.91
N PHE A 107 -14.23 -23.48 11.02
CA PHE A 107 -15.39 -22.78 11.55
C PHE A 107 -15.04 -21.35 11.97
N ALA A 108 -13.91 -21.16 12.63
CA ALA A 108 -13.43 -19.83 13.00
C ALA A 108 -13.23 -18.92 11.79
N HIS A 109 -12.59 -19.41 10.72
CA HIS A 109 -12.41 -18.65 9.48
C HIS A 109 -13.74 -18.35 8.79
N ALA A 110 -14.68 -19.31 8.74
CA ALA A 110 -16.00 -19.10 8.15
C ALA A 110 -16.81 -18.05 8.94
N LEU A 111 -16.76 -18.08 10.27
CA LEU A 111 -17.41 -17.10 11.14
C LEU A 111 -16.82 -15.70 10.92
N ILE A 112 -15.50 -15.58 10.86
CA ILE A 112 -14.81 -14.32 10.57
C ILE A 112 -15.22 -13.81 9.18
N ALA A 113 -15.26 -14.67 8.16
CA ALA A 113 -15.68 -14.28 6.81
C ALA A 113 -17.15 -13.80 6.76
N CYS A 114 -18.05 -14.46 7.49
CA CYS A 114 -19.45 -14.05 7.64
C CYS A 114 -19.57 -12.71 8.37
N HIS A 115 -18.81 -12.50 9.45
CA HIS A 115 -18.81 -11.23 10.19
C HIS A 115 -18.27 -10.09 9.33
N GLN A 116 -17.19 -10.32 8.58
CA GLN A 116 -16.67 -9.34 7.63
C GLN A 116 -17.70 -9.04 6.52
N ALA A 117 -18.44 -10.03 6.03
CA ALA A 117 -19.52 -9.81 5.07
C ALA A 117 -20.69 -9.03 5.67
N TYR A 118 -21.07 -9.33 6.92
CA TYR A 118 -22.06 -8.59 7.67
C TYR A 118 -21.65 -7.13 7.88
N ARG A 119 -20.42 -6.88 8.32
CA ARG A 119 -19.86 -5.53 8.48
C ARG A 119 -19.91 -4.75 7.17
N ARG A 120 -19.43 -5.35 6.08
CA ARG A 120 -19.53 -4.75 4.73
C ARG A 120 -20.97 -4.37 4.37
N ASN A 121 -21.94 -5.26 4.63
CA ASN A 121 -23.34 -5.02 4.31
C ASN A 121 -24.00 -3.99 5.24
N SER A 122 -23.70 -4.00 6.55
CA SER A 122 -24.22 -3.04 7.53
C SER A 122 -23.64 -1.64 7.34
N GLU A 123 -22.36 -1.54 6.99
CA GLU A 123 -21.70 -0.28 6.64
C GLU A 123 -22.25 0.28 5.33
N GLN A 124 -22.60 -0.58 4.37
CA GLN A 124 -23.37 -0.19 3.19
C GLN A 124 -24.76 0.34 3.58
N LEU A 125 -25.51 -0.36 4.44
CA LEU A 125 -26.83 0.06 4.99
C LEU A 125 -26.78 1.41 5.74
N ALA A 126 -25.76 1.66 6.55
CA ALA A 126 -25.59 2.95 7.23
C ALA A 126 -25.26 4.09 6.25
N SER A 127 -24.63 3.79 5.12
CA SER A 127 -24.42 4.76 4.02
C SER A 127 -25.64 4.96 3.12
N PHE A 128 -26.66 4.10 3.23
CA PHE A 128 -27.90 4.17 2.43
C PHE A 128 -28.88 5.27 2.93
N ASP A 129 -28.88 5.63 4.21
CA ASP A 129 -29.79 6.68 4.75
C ASP A 129 -29.45 8.09 4.24
N ASP A 130 -28.16 8.37 4.02
CA ASP A 130 -27.68 9.67 3.52
C ASP A 130 -27.84 9.83 1.98
N GLN A 131 -28.19 8.73 1.28
CA GLN A 131 -28.17 8.65 -0.19
C GLN A 131 -29.53 8.38 -0.85
N LEU A 132 -30.62 8.34 -0.10
CA LEU A 132 -31.99 8.14 -0.60
C LEU A 132 -32.47 9.22 -1.60
N ILE A 133 -31.69 10.28 -1.86
CA ILE A 133 -31.95 11.28 -2.92
C ILE A 133 -31.43 10.85 -4.31
N ARG A 134 -30.61 9.78 -4.43
CA ARG A 134 -30.07 9.35 -5.75
C ARG A 134 -30.22 7.84 -5.95
N THR A 135 -31.43 7.47 -6.30
CA THR A 135 -31.89 6.14 -6.69
C THR A 135 -31.04 5.46 -7.78
N ASN A 136 -30.86 4.14 -7.61
CA ASN A 136 -30.50 3.10 -8.59
C ASN A 136 -29.01 2.88 -8.97
N ALA A 137 -28.29 2.05 -8.20
CA ALA A 137 -27.43 0.97 -8.72
C ALA A 137 -26.73 0.20 -7.59
N LEU A 138 -26.84 -1.13 -7.62
CA LEU A 138 -25.81 -2.03 -7.09
C LEU A 138 -24.56 -1.82 -7.97
N SER A 139 -23.70 -0.85 -7.66
CA SER A 139 -22.68 -0.36 -8.62
C SER A 139 -21.36 -1.14 -8.57
N GLU A 140 -20.89 -1.50 -9.76
CA GLU A 140 -19.54 -2.01 -10.02
C GLU A 140 -18.47 -0.94 -9.70
N PRO A 141 -17.22 -1.33 -9.36
CA PRO A 141 -16.15 -0.38 -9.10
C PRO A 141 -15.88 0.51 -10.32
N THR A 142 -15.70 1.81 -10.08
CA THR A 142 -15.42 2.80 -11.12
C THR A 142 -14.02 2.57 -11.74
N PRO A 143 -13.76 3.05 -12.97
CA PRO A 143 -12.44 2.94 -13.60
C PRO A 143 -11.29 3.46 -12.71
N TYR A 144 -11.52 4.55 -11.97
CA TYR A 144 -10.52 5.09 -11.04
C TYR A 144 -10.24 4.17 -9.85
N GLU A 145 -11.26 3.47 -9.34
CA GLU A 145 -11.09 2.49 -8.27
C GLU A 145 -10.33 1.26 -8.74
N GLU A 146 -10.58 0.80 -9.97
CA GLU A 146 -9.84 -0.33 -10.55
C GLU A 146 -8.35 -0.03 -10.71
N VAL A 147 -7.99 1.15 -11.22
CA VAL A 147 -6.58 1.58 -11.32
C VAL A 147 -5.95 1.76 -9.93
N ARG A 148 -6.70 2.32 -8.97
CA ARG A 148 -6.22 2.44 -7.59
C ARG A 148 -5.90 1.07 -6.99
N ASP A 149 -6.79 0.11 -7.17
CA ASP A 149 -6.63 -1.25 -6.66
C ASP A 149 -5.45 -1.94 -7.34
N PHE A 150 -5.24 -1.74 -8.65
CA PHE A 150 -4.04 -2.19 -9.35
C PHE A 150 -2.74 -1.71 -8.67
N PHE A 151 -2.58 -0.39 -8.44
CA PHE A 151 -1.40 0.15 -7.77
C PHE A 151 -1.25 -0.35 -6.33
N HIS A 152 -2.35 -0.67 -5.66
CA HIS A 152 -2.33 -1.24 -4.32
C HIS A 152 -1.81 -2.69 -4.32
N PHE A 153 -2.26 -3.54 -5.25
CA PHE A 153 -1.86 -4.95 -5.31
C PHE A 153 -0.41 -5.17 -5.74
N VAL A 154 0.22 -4.18 -6.37
CA VAL A 154 1.65 -4.19 -6.72
C VAL A 154 2.52 -3.46 -5.68
N ASP A 155 2.03 -3.30 -4.45
CA ASP A 155 2.72 -2.58 -3.35
C ASP A 155 3.20 -1.17 -3.76
N ASN A 156 2.47 -0.53 -4.68
CA ASN A 156 2.80 0.77 -5.25
C ASN A 156 4.21 0.86 -5.87
N TYR A 157 4.74 -0.26 -6.38
CA TYR A 157 6.06 -0.33 -7.01
C TYR A 157 6.02 -1.12 -8.32
N ILE A 158 6.57 -0.54 -9.39
CA ILE A 158 6.62 -1.11 -10.73
C ILE A 158 8.09 -1.30 -11.12
N ASP A 159 8.62 -2.50 -10.93
CA ASP A 159 10.07 -2.76 -11.03
C ASP A 159 10.64 -2.44 -12.43
N GLU A 160 9.94 -2.85 -13.48
CA GLU A 160 10.40 -2.67 -14.86
C GLU A 160 10.56 -1.19 -15.22
N LEU A 161 9.54 -0.37 -14.91
CA LEU A 161 9.58 1.08 -15.18
C LEU A 161 10.57 1.81 -14.26
N ASP A 162 10.68 1.39 -13.01
CA ASP A 162 11.57 2.02 -12.04
C ASP A 162 13.05 1.85 -12.43
N ARG A 163 13.41 0.64 -12.89
CA ARG A 163 14.76 0.34 -13.39
C ARG A 163 15.04 1.06 -14.71
N ALA A 164 14.08 1.07 -15.63
CA ALA A 164 14.22 1.80 -16.89
C ALA A 164 14.48 3.31 -16.64
N ALA A 165 13.71 3.89 -15.72
CA ALA A 165 13.87 5.28 -15.32
C ALA A 165 15.23 5.55 -14.64
N GLU A 166 15.69 4.64 -13.78
CA GLU A 166 17.00 4.76 -13.11
C GLU A 166 18.17 4.62 -14.09
N HIS A 167 18.09 3.70 -15.06
CA HIS A 167 19.09 3.57 -16.12
C HIS A 167 19.15 4.82 -17.00
N LEU A 168 18.00 5.38 -17.39
CA LEU A 168 17.96 6.61 -18.16
C LEU A 168 18.51 7.80 -17.36
N ALA A 169 18.16 7.91 -16.07
CA ALA A 169 18.69 8.96 -15.21
C ALA A 169 20.24 8.94 -15.14
N GLN A 170 20.83 7.74 -15.09
CA GLN A 170 22.27 7.56 -15.12
C GLN A 170 22.86 7.94 -16.48
N ALA A 171 22.25 7.50 -17.58
CA ALA A 171 22.69 7.84 -18.93
C ALA A 171 22.66 9.35 -19.20
N LEU A 172 21.68 10.06 -18.65
CA LEU A 172 21.54 11.52 -18.76
C LEU A 172 22.42 12.30 -17.77
N GLY A 173 23.04 11.62 -16.80
CA GLY A 173 23.85 12.25 -15.76
C GLY A 173 23.04 13.19 -14.86
N LEU A 174 21.78 12.84 -14.54
CA LEU A 174 20.87 13.71 -13.78
C LEU A 174 21.34 14.06 -12.37
N THR A 175 22.32 13.33 -11.82
CA THR A 175 22.91 13.62 -10.50
C THR A 175 23.85 14.82 -10.54
N ASP A 176 24.50 15.06 -11.68
CA ASP A 176 25.57 16.06 -11.82
C ASP A 176 25.12 17.29 -12.64
N ARG A 177 23.89 17.28 -13.15
CA ARG A 177 23.34 18.30 -14.05
C ARG A 177 22.00 18.84 -13.53
N ASP A 178 21.66 20.05 -13.95
CA ASP A 178 20.29 20.54 -13.82
C ASP A 178 19.31 19.61 -14.57
N VAL A 179 18.37 19.03 -13.83
CA VAL A 179 17.41 18.05 -14.35
C VAL A 179 16.59 18.65 -15.49
N GLY A 180 16.15 19.90 -15.37
CA GLY A 180 15.37 20.57 -16.42
C GLY A 180 16.12 20.62 -17.75
N THR A 181 17.37 21.07 -17.70
CA THR A 181 18.25 21.18 -18.88
C THR A 181 18.52 19.81 -19.51
N ALA A 182 18.87 18.80 -18.70
CA ALA A 182 19.15 17.46 -19.21
C ALA A 182 17.93 16.81 -19.90
N LEU A 183 16.71 17.04 -19.38
CA LEU A 183 15.48 16.53 -20.00
C LEU A 183 15.13 17.29 -21.30
N VAL A 184 15.40 18.60 -21.37
CA VAL A 184 15.26 19.38 -22.62
C VAL A 184 16.19 18.82 -23.68
N ASP A 185 17.49 18.69 -23.36
CA ASP A 185 18.50 18.17 -24.29
C ASP A 185 18.10 16.79 -24.82
N HIS A 186 17.65 15.90 -23.94
CA HIS A 186 17.23 14.55 -24.33
C HIS A 186 16.02 14.56 -25.27
N LEU A 187 15.00 15.37 -24.97
CA LEU A 187 13.83 15.52 -25.84
C LEU A 187 14.19 16.11 -27.20
N GLU A 188 15.07 17.11 -27.25
CA GLU A 188 15.46 17.76 -28.50
C GLU A 188 16.42 16.91 -29.35
N GLN A 189 17.42 16.29 -28.73
CA GLN A 189 18.47 15.55 -29.45
C GLN A 189 18.02 14.14 -29.82
N HIS A 190 17.33 13.43 -28.92
CA HIS A 190 16.94 12.03 -29.15
C HIS A 190 15.56 11.89 -29.77
N HIS A 191 14.60 12.72 -29.37
CA HIS A 191 13.20 12.63 -29.84
C HIS A 191 12.81 13.68 -30.88
N HIS A 192 13.69 14.64 -31.15
CA HIS A 192 13.41 15.80 -32.00
C HIS A 192 12.16 16.57 -31.55
N VAL A 193 11.91 16.59 -30.23
CA VAL A 193 10.78 17.30 -29.61
C VAL A 193 11.26 18.62 -29.03
N ARG A 194 10.80 19.73 -29.63
CA ARG A 194 11.11 21.08 -29.14
C ARG A 194 10.22 21.44 -27.96
N ILE A 195 10.79 22.11 -26.96
CA ILE A 195 10.03 22.65 -25.84
C ILE A 195 9.56 24.07 -26.14
N ALA A 196 8.27 24.34 -25.94
CA ALA A 196 7.68 25.66 -26.13
C ALA A 196 6.83 26.07 -24.93
N ARG A 197 6.60 27.38 -24.78
CA ARG A 197 5.65 27.91 -23.80
C ARG A 197 4.24 27.82 -24.38
N ALA A 198 3.30 27.30 -23.60
CA ALA A 198 1.88 27.35 -23.95
C ALA A 198 1.39 28.79 -24.02
N GLY A 199 0.38 29.04 -24.87
CA GLY A 199 -0.20 30.37 -25.04
C GLY A 199 -0.87 30.90 -23.76
N THR A 200 -0.89 32.22 -23.60
CA THR A 200 -1.59 32.87 -22.48
C THR A 200 -3.08 32.57 -22.56
N GLY A 201 -3.62 31.86 -21.57
CA GLY A 201 -5.06 31.53 -21.48
C GLY A 201 -5.41 30.05 -21.74
N GLU A 202 -4.47 29.21 -22.18
CA GLU A 202 -4.78 27.80 -22.48
C GLU A 202 -5.04 26.93 -21.25
N GLY A 203 -4.75 27.39 -20.01
CA GLY A 203 -5.05 26.64 -18.76
C GLY A 203 -4.46 25.23 -18.66
N VAL A 204 -3.70 24.78 -19.66
CA VAL A 204 -3.13 23.42 -19.73
C VAL A 204 -1.76 23.40 -19.09
N ILE A 205 -1.52 22.42 -18.22
CA ILE A 205 -0.19 22.18 -17.63
C ILE A 205 0.81 21.73 -18.71
N ARG A 206 0.34 20.90 -19.67
CA ARG A 206 1.12 20.30 -20.75
C ARG A 206 0.22 20.03 -21.95
N ARG A 207 0.72 20.29 -23.17
CA ARG A 207 0.12 19.84 -24.44
C ARG A 207 1.22 19.39 -25.39
N PHE A 208 1.12 18.17 -25.91
CA PHE A 208 2.07 17.65 -26.89
C PHE A 208 1.45 17.63 -28.27
N ASP A 209 2.08 18.30 -29.23
CA ASP A 209 1.74 18.22 -30.64
C ASP A 209 2.63 17.19 -31.33
N ALA A 210 2.07 16.02 -31.61
CA ALA A 210 2.81 14.94 -32.25
C ALA A 210 3.20 15.25 -33.70
N SER A 211 2.40 16.06 -34.41
CA SER A 211 2.64 16.42 -35.81
C SER A 211 3.78 17.43 -35.94
N ALA A 212 3.77 18.47 -35.10
CA ALA A 212 4.80 19.49 -35.08
C ALA A 212 6.02 19.10 -34.23
N ARG A 213 5.94 18.00 -33.46
CA ARG A 213 6.94 17.59 -32.46
C ARG A 213 7.25 18.72 -31.46
N VAL A 214 6.21 19.33 -30.91
CA VAL A 214 6.38 20.42 -29.93
C VAL A 214 5.67 20.06 -28.62
N LEU A 215 6.40 20.13 -27.52
CA LEU A 215 5.85 20.04 -26.17
C LEU A 215 5.62 21.44 -25.61
N TYR A 216 4.36 21.83 -25.49
CA TYR A 216 3.94 23.08 -24.87
C TYR A 216 3.78 22.89 -23.36
N LEU A 217 4.46 23.71 -22.57
CA LEU A 217 4.38 23.73 -21.11
C LEU A 217 3.84 25.06 -20.61
N ASN A 218 3.05 25.02 -19.53
CA ASN A 218 2.60 26.25 -18.88
C ASN A 218 3.80 27.02 -18.31
N ALA A 219 3.98 28.27 -18.76
CA ALA A 219 5.09 29.13 -18.34
C ALA A 219 5.03 29.48 -16.84
N TYR A 220 3.85 29.47 -16.24
CA TYR A 220 3.63 29.81 -14.83
C TYR A 220 3.75 28.61 -13.89
N SER A 221 3.88 27.39 -14.44
CA SER A 221 4.13 26.20 -13.61
C SER A 221 5.51 26.27 -12.96
N PRO A 222 5.68 25.84 -11.70
CA PRO A 222 7.00 25.72 -11.06
C PRO A 222 7.99 24.87 -11.87
N ALA A 223 9.30 25.10 -11.67
CA ALA A 223 10.36 24.38 -12.39
C ALA A 223 10.27 22.85 -12.21
N SER A 224 9.98 22.40 -10.98
CA SER A 224 9.77 20.97 -10.67
C SER A 224 8.58 20.37 -11.43
N THR A 225 7.49 21.14 -11.59
CA THR A 225 6.33 20.72 -12.40
C THR A 225 6.70 20.61 -13.87
N ARG A 226 7.39 21.62 -14.44
CA ARG A 226 7.81 21.59 -15.85
C ARG A 226 8.74 20.42 -16.14
N SER A 227 9.74 20.19 -15.28
CA SER A 227 10.66 19.04 -15.39
C SER A 227 9.91 17.71 -15.34
N PHE A 228 8.93 17.60 -14.44
CA PHE A 228 8.09 16.41 -14.36
C PHE A 228 7.23 16.19 -15.61
N GLN A 229 6.73 17.25 -16.23
CA GLN A 229 5.99 17.13 -17.50
C GLN A 229 6.89 16.70 -18.66
N MET A 230 8.17 17.10 -18.67
CA MET A 230 9.15 16.62 -19.65
C MET A 230 9.48 15.15 -19.41
N ALA A 231 9.74 14.75 -18.16
CA ALA A 231 9.96 13.35 -17.78
C ALA A 231 8.75 12.45 -18.11
N PHE A 232 7.53 12.97 -17.90
CA PHE A 232 6.29 12.31 -18.33
C PHE A 232 6.27 12.09 -19.84
N GLN A 233 6.62 13.12 -20.62
CA GLN A 233 6.61 13.02 -22.07
C GLN A 233 7.65 12.02 -22.58
N ILE A 234 8.83 11.96 -21.95
CA ILE A 234 9.85 10.94 -22.23
C ILE A 234 9.28 9.55 -21.96
N GLY A 235 8.67 9.32 -20.80
CA GLY A 235 8.02 8.04 -20.48
C GLY A 235 6.94 7.66 -21.49
N ALA A 236 6.16 8.63 -21.96
CA ALA A 236 5.13 8.41 -22.99
C ALA A 236 5.70 8.05 -24.37
N LEU A 237 6.92 8.48 -24.69
CA LEU A 237 7.60 8.21 -25.96
C LEU A 237 8.39 6.90 -25.92
N GLU A 238 9.12 6.65 -24.83
CA GLU A 238 10.10 5.57 -24.74
C GLU A 238 9.54 4.29 -24.13
N GLN A 239 8.65 4.40 -23.15
CA GLN A 239 8.21 3.25 -22.34
C GLN A 239 6.86 2.69 -22.81
N ARG A 240 6.48 2.97 -24.06
CA ARG A 240 5.15 2.58 -24.58
C ARG A 240 4.95 1.06 -24.51
N ALA A 241 5.92 0.29 -24.98
CA ALA A 241 5.82 -1.17 -25.02
C ALA A 241 5.74 -1.78 -23.62
N GLU A 242 6.56 -1.30 -22.69
CA GLU A 242 6.57 -1.74 -21.30
C GLU A 242 5.26 -1.40 -20.59
N ILE A 243 4.74 -0.18 -20.79
CA ILE A 243 3.46 0.26 -20.22
C ILE A 243 2.31 -0.56 -20.83
N ASP A 244 2.30 -0.81 -22.13
CA ASP A 244 1.31 -1.66 -22.80
C ASP A 244 1.31 -3.07 -22.21
N ALA A 245 2.48 -3.68 -22.05
CA ALA A 245 2.63 -5.00 -21.43
C ALA A 245 2.17 -5.04 -19.96
N ILE A 246 2.37 -3.97 -19.19
CA ILE A 246 1.83 -3.87 -17.81
C ILE A 246 0.30 -3.82 -17.82
N ILE A 247 -0.29 -3.00 -18.70
CA ILE A 247 -1.75 -2.83 -18.80
C ILE A 247 -2.43 -4.11 -19.27
N GLU A 248 -1.85 -4.81 -20.24
CA GLU A 248 -2.34 -6.11 -20.71
C GLU A 248 -2.34 -7.16 -19.58
N ARG A 249 -1.28 -7.21 -18.77
CA ARG A 249 -1.20 -8.10 -17.60
C ARG A 249 -2.21 -7.73 -16.50
N ALA A 250 -2.53 -6.45 -16.35
CA ALA A 250 -3.46 -5.96 -15.34
C ALA A 250 -4.93 -6.36 -15.61
N ARG A 251 -5.29 -6.67 -16.86
CA ARG A 251 -6.63 -7.15 -17.27
C ARG A 251 -7.78 -6.25 -16.79
N PHE A 252 -7.64 -4.95 -17.03
CA PHE A 252 -8.69 -3.97 -16.73
C PHE A 252 -10.00 -4.30 -17.46
N ARG A 253 -11.14 -4.05 -16.80
CA ARG A 253 -12.49 -4.31 -17.35
C ARG A 253 -12.87 -3.37 -18.48
N THR A 254 -12.37 -2.13 -18.43
CA THR A 254 -12.77 -1.04 -19.33
C THR A 254 -11.54 -0.43 -20.01
N ALA A 255 -11.72 0.07 -21.23
CA ALA A 255 -10.67 0.79 -21.94
C ALA A 255 -10.31 2.10 -21.22
N GLU A 256 -11.29 2.71 -20.55
CA GLU A 256 -11.13 3.91 -19.74
C GLU A 256 -10.19 3.65 -18.56
N ALA A 257 -10.34 2.53 -17.84
CA ALA A 257 -9.43 2.15 -16.75
C ALA A 257 -8.00 1.91 -17.27
N ALA A 258 -7.86 1.26 -18.44
CA ALA A 258 -6.56 1.05 -19.06
C ALA A 258 -5.87 2.38 -19.41
N GLU A 259 -6.58 3.36 -19.98
CA GLU A 259 -6.03 4.68 -20.29
C GLU A 259 -5.72 5.52 -19.04
N ILE A 260 -6.54 5.43 -17.99
CA ILE A 260 -6.22 6.04 -16.69
C ILE A 260 -4.94 5.42 -16.11
N CYS A 261 -4.80 4.09 -16.18
CA CYS A 261 -3.63 3.38 -15.70
C CYS A 261 -2.37 3.77 -16.49
N ARG A 262 -2.47 3.89 -17.82
CA ARG A 262 -1.40 4.38 -18.69
C ARG A 262 -0.85 5.72 -18.23
N ILE A 263 -1.72 6.68 -17.96
CA ILE A 263 -1.33 7.99 -17.43
C ILE A 263 -0.69 7.82 -16.04
N GLY A 264 -1.22 6.94 -15.19
CA GLY A 264 -0.62 6.58 -13.90
C GLY A 264 0.80 6.05 -14.00
N LEU A 265 1.06 5.13 -14.93
CA LEU A 265 2.36 4.53 -15.19
C LEU A 265 3.37 5.53 -15.79
N GLN A 266 2.92 6.43 -16.67
CA GLN A 266 3.74 7.54 -17.17
C GLN A 266 4.13 8.51 -16.05
N ASN A 267 3.20 8.82 -15.13
CA ASN A 267 3.50 9.61 -13.93
C ASN A 267 4.47 8.86 -12.99
N TYR A 268 4.32 7.55 -12.84
CA TYR A 268 5.23 6.73 -12.05
C TYR A 268 6.65 6.80 -12.63
N PHE A 269 6.80 6.56 -13.93
CA PHE A 269 8.09 6.66 -14.62
C PHE A 269 8.70 8.06 -14.47
N ALA A 270 7.93 9.12 -14.67
CA ALA A 270 8.40 10.50 -14.50
C ALA A 270 8.96 10.76 -13.10
N GLY A 271 8.27 10.26 -12.07
CA GLY A 271 8.74 10.32 -10.68
C GLY A 271 10.02 9.52 -10.46
N ALA A 272 10.11 8.31 -11.01
CA ALA A 272 11.29 7.46 -10.89
C ALA A 272 12.51 8.01 -11.64
N LEU A 273 12.30 8.73 -12.76
CA LEU A 273 13.35 9.35 -13.56
C LEU A 273 13.92 10.58 -12.84
N MET A 274 13.05 11.43 -12.30
CA MET A 274 13.47 12.61 -11.54
C MET A 274 14.06 12.24 -10.16
N LEU A 275 13.65 11.11 -9.59
CA LEU A 275 14.06 10.64 -8.27
C LEU A 275 14.59 9.20 -8.37
N PRO A 276 15.80 8.99 -8.93
CA PRO A 276 16.32 7.66 -9.23
C PRO A 276 16.47 6.82 -7.96
N TYR A 277 15.97 5.59 -7.99
CA TYR A 277 15.65 4.80 -6.80
C TYR A 277 16.79 4.72 -5.78
N ARG A 278 17.99 4.27 -6.19
CA ARG A 278 19.11 4.07 -5.28
C ARG A 278 19.60 5.39 -4.70
N SER A 279 19.76 6.41 -5.54
CA SER A 279 20.20 7.74 -5.11
C SER A 279 19.21 8.37 -4.13
N PHE A 280 17.91 8.22 -4.39
CA PHE A 280 16.84 8.75 -3.56
C PHE A 280 16.70 7.97 -2.24
N LEU A 281 16.83 6.64 -2.27
CA LEU A 281 16.81 5.80 -1.06
C LEU A 281 17.96 6.15 -0.12
N VAL A 282 19.17 6.34 -0.65
CA VAL A 282 20.34 6.75 0.14
C VAL A 282 20.09 8.12 0.76
N ALA A 283 19.67 9.10 -0.06
CA ALA A 283 19.36 10.43 0.43
C ALA A 283 18.24 10.46 1.49
N ALA A 284 17.20 9.64 1.33
CA ALA A 284 16.11 9.54 2.29
C ALA A 284 16.60 9.03 3.65
N LYS A 285 17.53 8.08 3.68
CA LYS A 285 18.16 7.60 4.92
C LYS A 285 19.08 8.66 5.53
N GLU A 286 19.97 9.25 4.74
CA GLU A 286 20.93 10.27 5.19
C GLU A 286 20.23 11.48 5.81
N LEU A 287 19.16 11.95 5.17
CA LEU A 287 18.40 13.13 5.59
C LEU A 287 17.27 12.78 6.58
N ARG A 288 17.19 11.52 7.03
CA ARG A 288 16.12 11.01 7.89
C ARG A 288 14.73 11.45 7.42
N HIS A 289 14.45 11.22 6.15
CA HIS A 289 13.18 11.50 5.49
C HIS A 289 12.68 12.96 5.63
N ASP A 290 13.58 13.94 5.78
CA ASP A 290 13.21 15.36 5.71
C ASP A 290 12.72 15.71 4.30
N LEU A 291 11.42 15.95 4.18
CA LEU A 291 10.75 16.22 2.90
C LEU A 291 11.27 17.48 2.22
N HIS A 292 11.62 18.52 2.99
CA HIS A 292 12.12 19.77 2.43
C HIS A 292 13.54 19.60 1.90
N LEU A 293 14.42 18.95 2.66
CA LEU A 293 15.80 18.72 2.21
C LEU A 293 15.83 17.78 1.00
N LEU A 294 14.98 16.76 0.95
CA LEU A 294 14.81 15.91 -0.22
C LEU A 294 14.28 16.70 -1.42
N ALA A 295 13.27 17.55 -1.23
CA ALA A 295 12.72 18.37 -2.30
C ALA A 295 13.78 19.30 -2.91
N VAL A 296 14.59 19.94 -2.07
CA VAL A 296 15.70 20.81 -2.51
C VAL A 296 16.78 20.00 -3.23
N ARG A 297 17.23 18.88 -2.65
CA ARG A 297 18.32 18.04 -3.21
C ARG A 297 18.01 17.52 -4.62
N PHE A 298 16.75 17.22 -4.89
CA PHE A 298 16.33 16.66 -6.19
C PHE A 298 15.56 17.65 -7.08
N GLY A 299 15.42 18.92 -6.67
CA GLY A 299 14.64 19.90 -7.43
C GLY A 299 13.18 19.51 -7.65
N ALA A 300 12.58 18.79 -6.69
CA ALA A 300 11.24 18.23 -6.75
C ALA A 300 10.27 18.98 -5.82
N SER A 301 8.96 18.83 -6.04
CA SER A 301 7.94 19.32 -5.11
C SER A 301 7.76 18.37 -3.92
N LEU A 302 7.20 18.87 -2.82
CA LEU A 302 6.90 18.03 -1.65
C LEU A 302 5.97 16.86 -1.98
N GLU A 303 5.00 17.07 -2.87
CA GLU A 303 4.10 16.00 -3.32
C GLU A 303 4.86 14.93 -4.12
N GLN A 304 5.82 15.33 -4.97
CA GLN A 304 6.65 14.39 -5.73
C GLN A 304 7.55 13.55 -4.81
N VAL A 305 8.19 14.20 -3.83
CA VAL A 305 9.01 13.51 -2.82
C VAL A 305 8.17 12.55 -1.99
N ALA A 306 7.03 13.02 -1.45
CA ALA A 306 6.15 12.20 -0.62
C ALA A 306 5.59 11.00 -1.40
N HIS A 307 5.23 11.21 -2.67
CA HIS A 307 4.82 10.12 -3.56
C HIS A 307 5.97 9.15 -3.82
N ARG A 308 7.20 9.63 -4.04
CA ARG A 308 8.33 8.75 -4.29
C ARG A 308 8.66 7.88 -3.08
N LEU A 309 8.60 8.45 -1.87
CA LEU A 309 8.79 7.70 -0.62
C LEU A 309 7.82 6.51 -0.50
N SER A 310 6.56 6.66 -0.93
CA SER A 310 5.57 5.57 -0.91
C SER A 310 5.77 4.51 -2.01
N THR A 311 6.79 4.64 -2.85
CA THR A 311 7.13 3.68 -3.93
C THR A 311 8.42 2.89 -3.65
N LEU A 312 9.11 3.10 -2.51
CA LEU A 312 10.40 2.45 -2.21
C LEU A 312 10.28 0.98 -1.79
N GLN A 313 9.71 0.12 -2.64
CA GLN A 313 9.44 -1.30 -2.36
C GLN A 313 10.22 -2.30 -3.23
N ARG A 314 11.31 -1.86 -3.89
CA ARG A 314 12.20 -2.74 -4.67
C ARG A 314 12.74 -3.89 -3.81
N SER A 315 12.59 -5.11 -4.29
CA SER A 315 13.11 -6.30 -3.62
C SER A 315 14.62 -6.18 -3.37
N GLY A 316 15.06 -6.50 -2.15
CA GLY A 316 16.45 -6.35 -1.68
C GLY A 316 16.88 -4.92 -1.34
N LEU A 317 16.10 -3.89 -1.69
CA LEU A 317 16.42 -2.47 -1.44
C LEU A 317 15.17 -1.70 -0.95
N LYS A 318 14.41 -2.30 -0.04
CA LYS A 318 13.21 -1.65 0.52
C LYS A 318 13.58 -0.44 1.38
N GLY A 319 12.82 0.65 1.21
CA GLY A 319 12.80 1.80 2.11
C GLY A 319 11.82 1.60 3.26
N VAL A 320 11.61 2.64 4.06
CA VAL A 320 10.57 2.62 5.08
C VAL A 320 9.19 2.48 4.40
N PRO A 321 8.31 1.58 4.87
CA PRO A 321 6.94 1.49 4.38
C PRO A 321 6.15 2.76 4.71
N VAL A 322 5.93 3.59 3.69
CA VAL A 322 5.26 4.89 3.82
C VAL A 322 3.84 4.82 3.28
N PHE A 323 2.89 5.37 4.03
CA PHE A 323 1.59 5.77 3.48
C PHE A 323 1.69 7.19 2.93
N PHE A 324 0.90 7.47 1.90
CA PHE A 324 0.76 8.80 1.31
C PHE A 324 -0.70 9.03 0.94
N ALA A 325 -1.20 10.23 1.22
CA ALA A 325 -2.52 10.68 0.84
C ALA A 325 -2.48 12.15 0.44
N ARG A 326 -3.39 12.53 -0.48
CA ARG A 326 -3.66 13.91 -0.85
C ARG A 326 -5.13 14.21 -0.67
N ILE A 327 -5.44 15.25 0.08
CA ILE A 327 -6.81 15.61 0.48
C ILE A 327 -7.12 17.02 0.01
N ASP A 328 -8.34 17.28 -0.41
CA ASP A 328 -8.83 18.64 -0.64
C ASP A 328 -9.44 19.24 0.66
N ARG A 329 -9.85 20.51 0.58
CA ARG A 329 -10.43 21.22 1.73
C ARG A 329 -11.77 20.67 2.20
N ALA A 330 -12.47 19.92 1.36
CA ALA A 330 -13.74 19.28 1.71
C ALA A 330 -13.52 17.91 2.38
N GLY A 331 -12.26 17.47 2.51
CA GLY A 331 -11.93 16.17 3.08
C GLY A 331 -11.95 15.03 2.07
N ASN A 332 -12.15 15.32 0.76
CA ASN A 332 -12.07 14.29 -0.26
C ASN A 332 -10.62 13.91 -0.47
N ILE A 333 -10.32 12.63 -0.28
CA ILE A 333 -8.98 12.13 -0.52
C ILE A 333 -8.86 11.79 -2.01
N THR A 334 -8.12 12.65 -2.71
CA THR A 334 -7.94 12.63 -4.18
C THR A 334 -6.78 11.75 -4.66
N LYS A 335 -5.92 11.28 -3.76
CA LYS A 335 -4.82 10.35 -4.05
C LYS A 335 -4.47 9.58 -2.78
N ARG A 336 -4.24 8.26 -2.87
CA ARG A 336 -3.82 7.41 -1.74
C ARG A 336 -2.89 6.33 -2.25
N HIS A 337 -1.78 6.14 -1.57
CA HIS A 337 -0.83 5.06 -1.80
C HIS A 337 -0.35 4.57 -0.44
N SER A 338 -0.28 3.26 -0.23
CA SER A 338 0.25 2.71 1.03
C SER A 338 1.09 1.50 0.73
N ALA A 339 2.37 1.58 1.10
CA ALA A 339 3.22 0.40 1.27
C ALA A 339 3.17 -0.13 2.72
N SER A 340 2.51 0.62 3.63
CA SER A 340 2.35 0.27 5.04
C SER A 340 1.08 -0.55 5.28
N LYS A 341 0.97 -1.16 6.47
CA LYS A 341 -0.27 -1.83 6.91
C LYS A 341 -1.43 -0.86 7.14
N LEU A 342 -1.19 0.47 7.14
CA LEU A 342 -2.25 1.45 7.28
C LEU A 342 -3.21 1.31 6.11
N GLN A 343 -4.42 0.86 6.43
CA GLN A 343 -5.55 0.90 5.52
C GLN A 343 -6.34 2.17 5.80
N PHE A 344 -6.22 3.16 4.92
CA PHE A 344 -7.20 4.24 4.91
C PHE A 344 -8.59 3.64 4.70
N ALA A 345 -9.59 4.12 5.44
CA ALA A 345 -10.98 3.71 5.24
C ALA A 345 -11.31 3.84 3.73
N ARG A 346 -11.58 2.70 3.08
CA ARG A 346 -11.83 2.64 1.63
C ARG A 346 -13.10 3.41 1.26
N TYR A 347 -14.02 3.50 2.22
CA TYR A 347 -15.30 4.20 2.16
C TYR A 347 -15.45 5.06 3.42
N GLY A 348 -16.15 6.19 3.31
CA GLY A 348 -16.36 7.15 4.40
C GLY A 348 -15.47 8.39 4.33
N ALA A 349 -15.89 9.44 5.04
CA ALA A 349 -15.14 10.67 5.18
C ALA A 349 -13.84 10.41 5.96
N ALA A 350 -12.78 11.16 5.64
CA ALA A 350 -11.55 11.14 6.41
C ALA A 350 -11.84 11.51 7.89
N CYS A 351 -11.17 10.85 8.83
CA CYS A 351 -11.36 11.12 10.26
C CYS A 351 -11.08 12.62 10.53
N PRO A 352 -12.04 13.38 11.11
CA PRO A 352 -11.88 14.82 11.30
C PRO A 352 -10.77 15.16 12.30
N LEU A 353 -10.35 14.21 13.13
CA LEU A 353 -9.22 14.35 14.06
C LEU A 353 -7.85 14.16 13.38
N TRP A 354 -7.82 13.79 12.10
CA TRP A 354 -6.58 13.60 11.36
C TRP A 354 -5.92 14.94 11.04
N ASN A 355 -4.61 15.06 11.34
CA ASN A 355 -3.81 16.26 11.15
C ASN A 355 -3.76 16.78 9.70
N ALA A 356 -4.14 15.96 8.72
CA ALA A 356 -4.30 16.41 7.35
C ALA A 356 -5.34 17.53 7.19
N HIS A 357 -6.40 17.55 8.01
CA HIS A 357 -7.37 18.65 8.03
C HIS A 357 -6.79 19.92 8.66
N GLN A 358 -6.00 19.77 9.73
CA GLN A 358 -5.31 20.87 10.39
C GLN A 358 -4.28 21.55 9.47
N ALA A 359 -3.74 20.84 8.48
CA ALA A 359 -2.76 21.40 7.53
C ALA A 359 -3.29 22.65 6.80
N PHE A 360 -4.59 22.72 6.53
CA PHE A 360 -5.21 23.88 5.89
C PHE A 360 -5.25 25.13 6.78
N GLU A 361 -5.19 24.96 8.10
CA GLU A 361 -5.21 26.06 9.08
C GLU A 361 -3.81 26.65 9.29
N ALA A 362 -2.76 25.90 8.97
CA ALA A 362 -1.37 26.32 9.12
C ALA A 362 -0.55 26.11 7.83
N PRO A 363 -0.83 26.89 6.75
CA PRO A 363 -0.09 26.79 5.49
C PRO A 363 1.43 26.92 5.69
N GLY A 364 2.20 26.07 5.01
CA GLY A 364 3.67 26.07 5.08
C GLY A 364 4.27 25.44 6.34
N ARG A 365 3.46 24.92 7.27
CA ARG A 365 3.94 24.19 8.45
C ARG A 365 3.77 22.69 8.27
N MET A 366 4.81 21.94 8.64
CA MET A 366 4.74 20.48 8.82
C MET A 366 4.10 20.18 10.18
N ILE A 367 2.90 19.61 10.15
CA ILE A 367 2.13 19.18 11.32
C ILE A 367 2.38 17.70 11.56
N CYS A 368 2.77 17.34 12.77
CA CYS A 368 3.06 15.96 13.16
C CYS A 368 1.98 15.47 14.13
N GLN A 369 1.57 14.22 14.01
CA GLN A 369 0.60 13.58 14.89
C GLN A 369 0.99 12.13 15.12
N LEU A 370 0.95 11.69 16.38
CA LEU A 370 0.90 10.28 16.73
C LEU A 370 -0.57 9.85 16.63
N ALA A 371 -0.90 9.07 15.60
CA ALA A 371 -2.25 8.57 15.37
C ALA A 371 -2.33 7.09 15.79
N GLU A 372 -3.35 6.72 16.55
CA GLU A 372 -3.69 5.33 16.86
C GLU A 372 -4.95 4.96 16.08
N THR A 373 -4.88 3.94 15.24
CA THR A 373 -6.04 3.42 14.52
C THR A 373 -6.88 2.50 15.42
N PRO A 374 -8.17 2.23 15.09
CA PRO A 374 -9.04 1.41 15.94
C PRO A 374 -8.54 -0.01 16.24
N ASP A 375 -7.63 -0.54 15.43
CA ASP A 375 -6.94 -1.82 15.62
C ASP A 375 -5.75 -1.74 16.62
N GLY A 376 -5.51 -0.56 17.21
CA GLY A 376 -4.45 -0.29 18.19
C GLY A 376 -3.07 -0.02 17.57
N VAL A 377 -2.95 -0.02 16.24
CA VAL A 377 -1.66 0.27 15.58
C VAL A 377 -1.39 1.77 15.60
N ARG A 378 -0.15 2.14 15.90
CA ARG A 378 0.29 3.54 16.00
C ARG A 378 1.12 3.96 14.80
N TYR A 379 0.87 5.18 14.34
CA TYR A 379 1.52 5.77 13.18
C TYR A 379 2.04 7.17 13.49
N LEU A 380 3.22 7.47 12.97
CA LEU A 380 3.66 8.86 12.79
C LEU A 380 3.00 9.38 11.52
N SER A 381 2.13 10.39 11.66
CA SER A 381 1.49 11.10 10.55
C SER A 381 2.07 12.51 10.42
N ILE A 382 2.54 12.87 9.23
CA ILE A 382 3.08 14.18 8.89
C ILE A 382 2.17 14.78 7.81
N ALA A 383 1.68 15.98 8.03
CA ALA A 383 0.82 16.68 7.09
C ALA A 383 1.28 18.12 6.82
N THR A 384 1.16 18.56 5.57
CA THR A 384 1.36 19.97 5.18
C THR A 384 0.42 20.35 4.04
N GLU A 385 0.03 21.62 4.00
CA GLU A 385 -0.68 22.19 2.86
C GLU A 385 0.29 22.43 1.69
N VAL A 386 -0.20 22.20 0.48
CA VAL A 386 0.47 22.50 -0.78
C VAL A 386 -0.52 23.20 -1.71
N ALA A 387 -0.11 24.36 -2.22
CA ALA A 387 -0.86 25.12 -3.20
C ALA A 387 -0.39 24.80 -4.63
N LYS A 388 -1.33 24.54 -5.54
CA LYS A 388 -1.11 24.46 -6.98
C LYS A 388 -1.77 25.65 -7.65
N GLY A 389 -0.96 26.59 -8.11
CA GLY A 389 -1.39 27.79 -8.83
C GLY A 389 -0.85 27.81 -10.25
N GLU A 390 -1.66 28.32 -11.18
CA GLU A 390 -1.30 28.50 -12.59
C GLU A 390 -0.92 29.96 -12.91
N GLY A 391 -0.69 30.78 -11.88
CA GLY A 391 -0.32 32.19 -11.99
C GLY A 391 -1.51 33.11 -12.30
N GLY A 392 -1.46 34.35 -11.83
CA GLY A 392 -2.52 35.36 -12.06
C GLY A 392 -3.65 35.36 -11.01
N PHE A 393 -4.24 36.54 -10.78
CA PHE A 393 -5.28 36.75 -9.75
C PHE A 393 -6.57 35.96 -10.01
N ALA A 394 -7.00 35.86 -11.27
CA ALA A 394 -8.24 35.20 -11.66
C ALA A 394 -8.13 33.66 -11.76
N SER A 395 -6.92 33.12 -11.65
CA SER A 395 -6.70 31.68 -11.83
C SER A 395 -7.13 30.90 -10.58
N PRO A 396 -7.74 29.71 -10.74
CA PRO A 396 -8.14 28.89 -9.61
C PRO A 396 -6.91 28.44 -8.81
N HIS A 397 -6.86 28.80 -7.53
CA HIS A 397 -5.80 28.38 -6.61
C HIS A 397 -6.25 27.12 -5.89
N ARG A 398 -5.81 25.96 -6.40
CA ARG A 398 -6.17 24.67 -5.79
C ARG A 398 -5.25 24.40 -4.62
N ARG A 399 -5.82 24.22 -3.43
CA ARG A 399 -5.09 23.88 -2.21
C ARG A 399 -5.38 22.44 -1.83
N TYR A 400 -4.32 21.71 -1.52
CA TYR A 400 -4.40 20.33 -1.05
C TYR A 400 -3.61 20.19 0.25
N ALA A 401 -3.99 19.25 1.10
CA ALA A 401 -3.12 18.74 2.14
C ALA A 401 -2.47 17.47 1.60
N ILE A 402 -1.14 17.35 1.73
CA ILE A 402 -0.48 16.05 1.64
C ILE A 402 -0.28 15.51 3.05
N ALA A 403 -0.54 14.23 3.22
CA ALA A 403 -0.28 13.51 4.45
C ALA A 403 0.55 12.28 4.11
N LEU A 404 1.61 12.05 4.87
CA LEU A 404 2.44 10.86 4.74
C LEU A 404 2.90 10.40 6.11
N GLY A 405 3.34 9.16 6.19
CA GLY A 405 3.80 8.64 7.46
C GLY A 405 4.15 7.18 7.42
N CYS A 406 4.51 6.65 8.57
CA CYS A 406 4.92 5.27 8.75
C CYS A 406 4.37 4.72 10.07
N GLU A 407 4.42 3.41 10.23
CA GLU A 407 4.20 2.79 11.54
C GLU A 407 5.23 3.34 12.54
N ILE A 408 4.82 3.48 13.80
CA ILE A 408 5.65 4.11 14.85
C ILE A 408 7.01 3.40 15.04
N SER A 409 7.09 2.11 14.72
CA SER A 409 8.32 1.31 14.74
C SER A 409 9.43 1.85 13.81
N TYR A 410 9.05 2.58 12.76
CA TYR A 410 9.98 3.24 11.83
C TYR A 410 10.18 4.74 12.10
N ALA A 411 9.54 5.32 13.13
CA ALA A 411 9.57 6.76 13.34
C ALA A 411 10.98 7.32 13.56
N GLY A 412 11.92 6.51 14.08
CA GLY A 412 13.33 6.89 14.24
C GLY A 412 14.03 7.28 12.93
N ASP A 413 13.52 6.82 11.78
CA ASP A 413 14.03 7.18 10.46
C ASP A 413 13.55 8.56 9.97
N PHE A 414 12.63 9.21 10.68
CA PHE A 414 12.04 10.50 10.32
C PHE A 414 12.47 11.61 11.28
N VAL A 415 12.98 12.74 10.74
CA VAL A 415 13.30 13.95 11.54
C VAL A 415 12.12 14.45 12.37
N TYR A 416 10.90 14.18 11.90
CA TYR A 416 9.64 14.64 12.48
C TYR A 416 9.28 13.94 13.78
N ALA A 417 9.86 12.76 14.06
CA ALA A 417 9.62 12.05 15.32
C ALA A 417 10.09 12.82 16.55
N ALA A 418 11.03 13.77 16.40
CA ALA A 418 11.47 14.64 17.50
C ALA A 418 10.39 15.65 17.97
N ARG A 419 9.25 15.73 17.27
CA ARG A 419 8.12 16.62 17.60
C ARG A 419 6.91 15.88 18.18
N LEU A 420 7.01 14.55 18.34
CA LEU A 420 6.06 13.73 19.08
C LEU A 420 6.48 13.68 20.55
#